data_AF-D5USG2-F1
#
_entry.id   AF-D5USG2-F1
#
_cell.length_a   1.000
_cell.length_b   1.000
_cell.length_c   1.000
_cell.angle_alpha   90.00
_cell.angle_beta   90.00
_cell.angle_gamma   90.00
#
_symmetry.space_group_name_H-M   'P 1'
#
loop_
_entity.id
_entity.type
_entity.pdbx_description
1 polymer ?
#
loop_
_entity_poly.entity_id
_entity_poly.type
_entity_poly.pdbx_seq_one_letter_code
_entity_poly.pdbx_strand_id
1 'polypeptide(L)'
;MGNGFLQQNATVPEYLQYGTLVRVLPDDRLRAASMLVYPGYLSPESATGVMEAAGLSSDEAHEIVQTARTNYQAHLDRSAGQGDWERFDAASAAIAEQGIVVRHSFTCCRTCADDEIELERTADEWGYVYFTQQDALDLAYAKASVYLGYGSFGPSPAIAAVEFERARNDPDKTKLNAFYEQTFDDLARIITSALDEQGLRYEWDGDTGNRIKVVDMDWRRPLAESAPESATPESAASESRSPEASEASAKPKRRGFGFTFD
;
A
#
# COMPACT_ATOMS: atom_id res chain seq x y z
N MET A 1 3.92 30.30 7.56
CA MET A 1 2.84 30.54 6.58
C MET A 1 3.33 30.04 5.24
N GLY A 2 3.02 28.79 4.93
CA GLY A 2 3.03 28.24 3.59
C GLY A 2 1.78 27.38 3.55
N ASN A 3 0.68 27.96 3.07
CA ASN A 3 -0.57 27.25 2.89
C ASN A 3 -0.43 26.44 1.60
N GLY A 4 0.17 25.25 1.70
CA GLY A 4 0.13 24.32 0.57
C GLY A 4 -1.31 23.96 0.22
N PHE A 5 -1.49 23.42 -0.98
CA PHE A 5 -2.82 23.04 -1.46
C PHE A 5 -3.37 21.90 -0.60
N LEU A 6 -4.36 22.21 0.23
CA LEU A 6 -5.10 21.25 1.02
C LEU A 6 -6.18 20.63 0.13
N GLN A 7 -5.97 19.37 -0.24
CA GLN A 7 -7.00 18.58 -0.88
C GLN A 7 -8.21 18.41 0.06
N GLN A 8 -9.41 18.69 -0.45
CA GLN A 8 -10.65 18.50 0.31
C GLN A 8 -11.34 17.23 -0.17
N ASN A 9 -11.58 16.27 0.74
CA ASN A 9 -12.22 14.99 0.39
C ASN A 9 -13.60 15.17 -0.27
N ALA A 10 -14.32 16.24 0.06
CA ALA A 10 -15.63 16.55 -0.51
C ALA A 10 -15.60 16.96 -1.99
N THR A 11 -14.42 17.30 -2.53
CA THR A 11 -14.23 17.67 -3.95
C THR A 11 -13.50 16.58 -4.73
N VAL A 12 -13.14 15.46 -4.09
CA VAL A 12 -12.58 14.28 -4.76
C VAL A 12 -13.72 13.51 -5.42
N PRO A 13 -13.65 13.22 -6.74
CA PRO A 13 -14.62 12.37 -7.42
C PRO A 13 -14.84 11.04 -6.69
N GLU A 14 -16.05 10.50 -6.70
CA GLU A 14 -16.40 9.26 -5.96
C GLU A 14 -15.48 8.08 -6.31
N TYR A 15 -15.06 7.98 -7.58
CA TYR A 15 -14.11 6.96 -8.04
C TYR A 15 -12.69 7.10 -7.47
N LEU A 16 -12.38 8.24 -6.85
CA LEU A 16 -11.14 8.54 -6.16
C LEU A 16 -11.32 8.53 -4.63
N GLN A 17 -12.54 8.62 -4.09
CA GLN A 17 -12.74 8.75 -2.64
C GLN A 17 -12.23 7.55 -1.82
N TYR A 18 -12.27 6.35 -2.39
CA TYR A 18 -11.61 5.18 -1.83
C TYR A 18 -10.17 5.13 -2.30
N GLY A 19 -9.24 5.33 -1.37
CA GLY A 19 -7.82 5.19 -1.65
C GLY A 19 -7.10 6.44 -2.12
N THR A 20 -7.74 7.59 -2.40
CA THR A 20 -6.97 8.78 -2.78
C THR A 20 -6.29 9.44 -1.59
N LEU A 21 -4.97 9.58 -1.72
CA LEU A 21 -4.10 10.48 -0.97
C LEU A 21 -4.84 11.74 -0.49
N VAL A 22 -4.90 11.98 0.82
CA VAL A 22 -5.25 13.30 1.38
C VAL A 22 -3.95 13.90 1.90
N ARG A 23 -3.40 14.90 1.21
CA ARG A 23 -2.18 15.57 1.66
C ARG A 23 -2.08 17.00 1.15
N VAL A 24 -1.22 17.75 1.84
CA VAL A 24 -0.71 19.03 1.36
C VAL A 24 0.33 18.76 0.28
N LEU A 25 0.03 19.15 -0.96
CA LEU A 25 1.00 19.12 -2.06
C LEU A 25 1.93 20.35 -2.00
N PRO A 26 3.16 20.25 -2.55
CA PRO A 26 4.04 21.41 -2.68
C PRO A 26 3.40 22.56 -3.47
N ASP A 27 3.74 23.81 -3.13
CA ASP A 27 3.28 25.00 -3.85
C ASP A 27 3.74 25.01 -5.32
N ASP A 28 4.91 24.42 -5.59
CA ASP A 28 5.40 24.20 -6.94
C ASP A 28 4.56 23.12 -7.64
N ARG A 29 3.70 23.56 -8.57
CA ARG A 29 2.74 22.71 -9.28
C ARG A 29 3.41 21.57 -10.05
N LEU A 30 4.56 21.81 -10.68
CA LEU A 30 5.26 20.78 -11.45
C LEU A 30 5.88 19.74 -10.51
N ARG A 31 6.43 20.18 -9.37
CA ARG A 31 6.91 19.27 -8.33
C ARG A 31 5.77 18.44 -7.74
N ALA A 32 4.62 19.06 -7.47
CA ALA A 32 3.42 18.36 -7.01
C ALA A 32 2.98 17.27 -8.02
N ALA A 33 2.86 17.62 -9.30
CA ALA A 33 2.53 16.66 -10.35
C ALA A 33 3.59 15.56 -10.48
N SER A 34 4.88 15.89 -10.36
CA SER A 34 5.97 14.91 -10.40
C SER A 34 5.90 13.92 -9.25
N MET A 35 5.52 14.35 -8.04
CA MET A 35 5.33 13.47 -6.89
C MET A 35 4.19 12.45 -7.09
N LEU A 36 3.19 12.78 -7.91
CA LEU A 36 2.09 11.87 -8.25
C LEU A 36 2.47 10.92 -9.39
N VAL A 37 3.24 11.41 -10.36
CA VAL A 37 3.55 10.69 -11.61
C VAL A 37 4.77 9.77 -11.47
N TYR A 38 5.86 10.24 -10.87
CA TYR A 38 7.16 9.55 -10.87
C TYR A 38 7.17 8.23 -10.09
N PRO A 39 6.35 8.03 -9.04
CA PRO A 39 6.21 6.70 -8.43
C PRO A 39 5.69 5.65 -9.42
N GLY A 40 5.00 6.08 -10.49
CA GLY A 40 4.53 5.24 -11.58
C GLY A 40 3.16 4.61 -11.37
N TYR A 41 2.55 4.75 -10.19
CA TYR A 41 1.29 4.06 -9.84
C TYR A 41 0.02 4.76 -10.33
N LEU A 42 0.00 6.10 -10.35
CA LEU A 42 -1.19 6.85 -10.76
C LEU A 42 -1.27 6.96 -12.28
N SER A 43 -2.49 6.79 -12.80
CA SER A 43 -2.79 7.11 -14.19
C SER A 43 -2.79 8.63 -14.41
N PRO A 44 -2.69 9.09 -15.67
CA PRO A 44 -2.80 10.53 -15.96
C PRO A 44 -4.12 11.13 -15.47
N GLU A 45 -5.22 10.38 -15.60
CA GLU A 45 -6.55 10.81 -15.15
C GLU A 45 -6.60 10.95 -13.63
N SER A 46 -6.15 9.94 -12.88
CA SER A 46 -6.12 10.00 -11.42
C SER A 46 -5.21 11.12 -10.91
N ALA A 47 -4.01 11.29 -11.50
CA ALA A 47 -3.12 12.38 -11.14
C ALA A 47 -3.74 13.76 -11.42
N THR A 48 -4.46 13.91 -12.55
CA THR A 48 -5.20 15.13 -12.89
C THR A 48 -6.29 15.41 -11.86
N GLY A 49 -7.10 14.40 -11.51
CA GLY A 49 -8.16 14.52 -10.51
C GLY A 49 -7.63 14.92 -9.12
N VAL A 50 -6.45 14.44 -8.72
CA VAL A 50 -5.79 14.89 -7.49
C VAL A 50 -5.38 16.37 -7.56
N MET A 51 -4.82 16.81 -8.69
CA MET A 51 -4.44 18.22 -8.88
C MET A 51 -5.65 19.17 -8.94
N GLU A 52 -6.76 18.73 -9.54
CA GLU A 52 -8.04 19.45 -9.53
C GLU A 52 -8.62 19.54 -8.12
N ALA A 53 -8.61 18.43 -7.36
CA ALA A 53 -9.04 18.41 -5.97
C ALA A 53 -8.15 19.26 -5.05
N ALA A 54 -6.91 19.50 -5.47
CA ALA A 54 -5.99 20.45 -4.85
C ALA A 54 -6.29 21.91 -5.26
N GLY A 55 -7.15 22.18 -6.24
CA GLY A 55 -7.64 23.52 -6.59
C GLY A 55 -7.13 24.09 -7.92
N LEU A 56 -6.48 23.28 -8.76
CA LEU A 56 -6.18 23.68 -10.15
C LEU A 56 -7.43 23.57 -11.03
N SER A 57 -7.49 24.39 -12.08
CA SER A 57 -8.47 24.15 -13.15
C SER A 57 -8.13 22.87 -13.92
N SER A 58 -9.11 22.28 -14.59
CA SER A 58 -8.92 21.03 -15.33
C SER A 58 -7.84 21.15 -16.42
N ASP A 59 -7.84 22.25 -17.17
CA ASP A 59 -6.84 22.52 -18.20
C ASP A 59 -5.42 22.63 -17.62
N GLU A 60 -5.24 23.39 -16.52
CA GLU A 60 -3.95 23.53 -15.84
C GLU A 60 -3.46 22.21 -15.24
N ALA A 61 -4.37 21.44 -14.63
CA ALA A 61 -4.07 20.13 -14.04
C ALA A 61 -3.63 19.13 -15.12
N HIS A 62 -4.34 19.09 -16.25
CA HIS A 62 -3.97 18.23 -17.37
C HIS A 62 -2.60 18.62 -17.94
N GLU A 63 -2.37 19.91 -18.21
CA GLU A 63 -1.11 20.40 -18.78
C GLU A 63 0.10 20.07 -17.88
N ILE A 64 -0.02 20.30 -16.58
CA ILE A 64 1.10 20.07 -15.65
C ILE A 64 1.38 18.57 -15.44
N VAL A 65 0.35 17.73 -15.42
CA VAL A 65 0.50 16.26 -15.33
C VAL A 65 1.15 15.72 -16.61
N GLN A 66 0.73 16.17 -17.79
CA GLN A 66 1.36 15.78 -19.05
C GLN A 66 2.82 16.22 -19.14
N THR A 67 3.13 17.42 -18.62
CA THR A 67 4.50 17.90 -18.50
C THR A 67 5.33 16.99 -17.60
N ALA A 68 4.82 16.62 -16.42
CA ALA A 68 5.50 15.71 -15.51
C ALA A 68 5.72 14.32 -16.15
N ARG A 69 4.71 13.77 -16.83
CA ARG A 69 4.81 12.49 -17.56
C ARG A 69 5.87 12.53 -18.65
N THR A 70 5.88 13.57 -19.48
CA THR A 70 6.87 13.75 -20.54
C THR A 70 8.29 13.79 -19.97
N ASN A 71 8.49 14.53 -18.87
CA ASN A 71 9.78 14.62 -18.20
C ASN A 71 10.23 13.27 -17.64
N TYR A 72 9.32 12.51 -17.02
CA TYR A 72 9.64 11.20 -16.46
C TYR A 72 9.91 10.16 -17.56
N GLN A 73 9.10 10.13 -18.62
CA GLN A 73 9.35 9.26 -19.77
C GLN A 73 10.72 9.56 -20.40
N ALA A 74 11.05 10.83 -20.60
CA ALA A 74 12.38 11.22 -21.08
C ALA A 74 13.51 10.85 -20.11
N HIS A 75 13.25 10.76 -18.81
CA HIS A 75 14.20 10.24 -17.82
C HIS A 75 14.38 8.73 -17.96
N LEU A 76 13.29 7.97 -18.12
CA LEU A 76 13.33 6.52 -18.38
C LEU A 76 14.08 6.21 -19.67
N ASP A 77 13.75 6.89 -20.78
CA ASP A 77 14.34 6.64 -22.11
C ASP A 77 15.86 6.90 -22.17
N ARG A 78 16.37 7.80 -21.32
CA ARG A 78 17.80 8.13 -21.24
C ARG A 78 18.59 7.20 -20.31
N SER A 79 17.91 6.39 -19.52
CA SER A 79 18.52 5.55 -18.48
C SER A 79 18.64 4.10 -18.97
N ALA A 80 19.76 3.45 -18.66
CA ALA A 80 19.93 2.03 -18.97
C ALA A 80 19.25 1.14 -17.92
N GLY A 81 18.65 0.03 -18.35
CA GLY A 81 17.89 -0.89 -17.49
C GLY A 81 16.63 -0.25 -16.89
N GLN A 82 15.89 -0.96 -16.03
CA GLN A 82 14.65 -0.45 -15.43
C GLN A 82 14.82 0.03 -13.97
N GLY A 83 16.05 0.21 -13.50
CA GLY A 83 16.36 0.69 -12.15
C GLY A 83 16.05 -0.32 -11.06
N ASP A 84 15.91 0.15 -9.82
CA ASP A 84 15.62 -0.69 -8.65
C ASP A 84 14.14 -1.10 -8.56
N TRP A 85 13.27 -0.60 -9.45
CA TRP A 85 11.88 -1.05 -9.56
C TRP A 85 11.79 -2.56 -9.83
N GLU A 86 12.55 -3.08 -10.80
CA GLU A 86 12.56 -4.52 -11.11
C GLU A 86 12.98 -5.37 -9.91
N ARG A 87 13.98 -4.90 -9.16
CA ARG A 87 14.49 -5.58 -7.96
C ARG A 87 13.44 -5.57 -6.85
N PHE A 88 12.75 -4.45 -6.67
CA PHE A 88 11.69 -4.32 -5.70
C PHE A 88 10.48 -5.20 -6.05
N ASP A 89 10.13 -5.29 -7.33
CA ASP A 89 9.08 -6.17 -7.83
C ASP A 89 9.45 -7.65 -7.67
N ALA A 90 10.70 -8.03 -7.94
CA ALA A 90 11.21 -9.37 -7.69
C ALA A 90 11.22 -9.75 -6.20
N ALA A 91 11.61 -8.83 -5.31
CA ALA A 91 11.51 -9.03 -3.86
C ALA A 91 10.04 -9.22 -3.44
N SER A 92 9.13 -8.43 -4.02
CA SER A 92 7.70 -8.54 -3.78
C SER A 92 7.15 -9.90 -4.19
N ALA A 93 7.55 -10.42 -5.35
CA ALA A 93 7.16 -11.75 -5.81
C ALA A 93 7.69 -12.85 -4.86
N ALA A 94 8.96 -12.76 -4.43
CA ALA A 94 9.55 -13.70 -3.48
C ALA A 94 8.84 -13.72 -2.11
N ILE A 95 8.39 -12.56 -1.63
CA ILE A 95 7.58 -12.45 -0.41
C ILE A 95 6.21 -13.11 -0.64
N ALA A 96 5.56 -12.85 -1.78
CA ALA A 96 4.26 -13.42 -2.11
C ALA A 96 4.28 -14.96 -2.17
N GLU A 97 5.34 -15.55 -2.68
CA GLU A 97 5.55 -17.00 -2.71
C GLU A 97 5.58 -17.66 -1.31
N GLN A 98 5.80 -16.87 -0.25
CA GLN A 98 5.76 -17.34 1.14
C GLN A 98 4.35 -17.29 1.76
N GLY A 99 3.30 -17.03 0.97
CA GLY A 99 1.92 -16.91 1.46
C GLY A 99 1.64 -15.58 2.16
N ILE A 100 2.27 -14.51 1.69
CA ILE A 100 2.13 -13.16 2.23
C ILE A 100 1.52 -12.26 1.15
N VAL A 101 0.40 -11.59 1.45
CA VAL A 101 -0.20 -10.61 0.54
C VAL A 101 0.75 -9.44 0.35
N VAL A 102 1.16 -9.15 -0.89
CA VAL A 102 1.97 -7.96 -1.20
C VAL A 102 1.13 -6.94 -1.94
N ARG A 103 1.09 -5.69 -1.45
CA ARG A 103 0.40 -4.59 -2.14
C ARG A 103 1.24 -3.33 -2.23
N HIS A 104 1.31 -2.78 -3.44
CA HIS A 104 2.02 -1.53 -3.71
C HIS A 104 1.01 -0.40 -3.85
N SER A 105 1.37 0.78 -3.33
CA SER A 105 0.54 1.99 -3.45
C SER A 105 -0.92 1.74 -3.03
N PHE A 106 -1.09 0.93 -1.97
CA PHE A 106 -2.35 0.38 -1.50
C PHE A 106 -3.05 1.37 -0.59
N THR A 107 -4.24 1.82 -1.03
CA THR A 107 -5.09 2.83 -0.38
C THR A 107 -4.35 4.12 0.03
N CYS A 108 -5.07 5.07 0.64
CA CYS A 108 -4.56 6.43 0.79
C CYS A 108 -3.53 6.56 1.91
N CYS A 109 -3.69 5.81 2.99
CA CYS A 109 -2.91 5.94 4.22
C CYS A 109 -2.97 4.64 5.06
N ARG A 110 -2.17 4.58 6.13
CA ARG A 110 -2.07 3.42 7.01
C ARG A 110 -3.40 2.99 7.62
N THR A 111 -4.20 3.95 8.10
CA THR A 111 -5.49 3.64 8.74
C THR A 111 -6.45 2.94 7.80
N CYS A 112 -6.54 3.42 6.55
CA CYS A 112 -7.36 2.75 5.53
C CYS A 112 -6.80 1.38 5.18
N ALA A 113 -5.47 1.23 5.14
CA ALA A 113 -4.84 -0.05 4.82
C ALA A 113 -5.18 -1.10 5.89
N ASP A 114 -5.17 -0.72 7.16
CA ASP A 114 -5.52 -1.62 8.27
C ASP A 114 -7.00 -2.05 8.21
N ASP A 115 -7.90 -1.23 7.66
CA ASP A 115 -9.32 -1.56 7.46
C ASP A 115 -9.58 -2.43 6.21
N GLU A 116 -8.76 -2.27 5.16
CA GLU A 116 -9.01 -2.86 3.83
C GLU A 116 -8.19 -4.13 3.56
N ILE A 117 -6.98 -4.28 4.12
CA ILE A 117 -6.04 -5.34 3.74
C ILE A 117 -6.56 -6.76 4.02
N GLU A 118 -7.48 -6.92 4.98
CA GLU A 118 -8.12 -8.22 5.25
C GLU A 118 -8.93 -8.75 4.06
N LEU A 119 -9.43 -7.86 3.20
CA LEU A 119 -10.20 -8.23 2.01
C LEU A 119 -9.32 -8.71 0.85
N GLU A 120 -8.02 -8.44 0.89
CA GLU A 120 -7.07 -8.79 -0.17
C GLU A 120 -6.60 -10.25 -0.11
N ARG A 121 -6.83 -10.93 1.01
CA ARG A 121 -6.30 -12.27 1.25
C ARG A 121 -7.20 -13.38 0.70
N THR A 122 -6.54 -14.42 0.23
CA THR A 122 -7.06 -15.76 0.01
C THR A 122 -6.99 -16.59 1.30
N ALA A 123 -7.48 -17.83 1.26
CA ALA A 123 -7.54 -18.69 2.45
C ALA A 123 -6.15 -19.14 2.96
N ASP A 124 -5.15 -19.19 2.09
CA ASP A 124 -3.83 -19.76 2.39
C ASP A 124 -2.78 -18.70 2.79
N GLU A 125 -3.12 -17.42 2.67
CA GLU A 125 -2.22 -16.33 3.05
C GLU A 125 -2.31 -16.03 4.55
N TRP A 126 -1.15 -16.02 5.21
CA TRP A 126 -1.04 -15.88 6.66
C TRP A 126 -0.63 -14.49 7.10
N GLY A 127 0.01 -13.70 6.22
CA GLY A 127 0.38 -12.33 6.51
C GLY A 127 0.31 -11.40 5.30
N TYR A 128 0.74 -10.16 5.50
CA TYR A 128 0.72 -9.12 4.49
C TYR A 128 1.88 -8.14 4.64
N VAL A 129 2.26 -7.50 3.53
CA VAL A 129 3.14 -6.33 3.46
C VAL A 129 2.60 -5.36 2.42
N TYR A 130 2.65 -4.07 2.74
CA TYR A 130 2.20 -3.01 1.86
C TYR A 130 3.03 -1.74 2.00
N PHE A 131 2.88 -0.86 1.02
CA PHE A 131 3.06 0.57 1.24
C PHE A 131 1.89 1.34 0.63
N THR A 132 1.59 2.49 1.22
CA THR A 132 0.39 3.27 0.85
C THR A 132 0.70 4.24 -0.27
N GLN A 133 -0.33 4.85 -0.85
CA GLN A 133 -0.14 5.96 -1.78
C GLN A 133 0.65 7.12 -1.16
N GLN A 134 0.46 7.40 0.13
CA GLN A 134 1.25 8.40 0.87
C GLN A 134 2.74 8.06 0.93
N ASP A 135 3.07 6.81 1.21
CA ASP A 135 4.47 6.36 1.23
C ASP A 135 5.09 6.40 -0.18
N ALA A 136 4.29 6.11 -1.21
CA ALA A 136 4.74 6.09 -2.60
C ALA A 136 5.24 7.46 -3.09
N LEU A 137 4.78 8.57 -2.50
CA LEU A 137 5.23 9.92 -2.90
C LEU A 137 6.75 10.11 -2.75
N ASP A 138 7.36 9.45 -1.77
CA ASP A 138 8.80 9.56 -1.52
C ASP A 138 9.64 8.79 -2.57
N LEU A 139 8.99 8.00 -3.43
CA LEU A 139 9.61 7.36 -4.59
C LEU A 139 9.90 8.35 -5.73
N ALA A 140 9.31 9.54 -5.70
CA ALA A 140 9.54 10.57 -6.71
C ALA A 140 10.89 11.31 -6.55
N TYR A 141 11.58 11.11 -5.43
CA TYR A 141 12.87 11.75 -5.17
C TYR A 141 14.03 10.97 -5.80
N ALA A 142 15.11 11.68 -6.15
CA ALA A 142 16.31 11.07 -6.74
C ALA A 142 16.97 9.99 -5.87
N LYS A 143 16.75 10.05 -4.55
CA LYS A 143 17.05 8.98 -3.61
C LYS A 143 15.72 8.48 -3.07
N ALA A 144 15.09 7.59 -3.82
CA ALA A 144 13.76 7.13 -3.51
C ALA A 144 13.78 6.30 -2.22
N SER A 145 12.72 6.44 -1.42
CA SER A 145 12.50 5.60 -0.25
C SER A 145 11.02 5.29 -0.06
N VAL A 146 10.72 4.18 0.60
CA VAL A 146 9.35 3.81 0.94
C VAL A 146 9.33 3.06 2.27
N TYR A 147 8.33 3.33 3.09
CA TYR A 147 8.07 2.55 4.29
C TYR A 147 7.17 1.37 3.98
N LEU A 148 7.50 0.19 4.50
CA LEU A 148 6.71 -1.02 4.42
C LEU A 148 5.94 -1.22 5.73
N GLY A 149 4.62 -1.18 5.65
CA GLY A 149 3.75 -1.70 6.71
C GLY A 149 3.56 -3.19 6.51
N TYR A 150 3.54 -3.97 7.59
CA TYR A 150 3.34 -5.41 7.51
C TYR A 150 2.62 -5.92 8.75
N GLY A 151 2.02 -7.09 8.62
CA GLY A 151 1.29 -7.72 9.71
C GLY A 151 0.78 -9.10 9.33
N SER A 152 0.00 -9.69 10.24
CA SER A 152 -0.43 -11.09 10.14
C SER A 152 -1.94 -11.24 10.22
N PHE A 153 -2.50 -12.13 9.41
CA PHE A 153 -3.88 -12.60 9.51
C PHE A 153 -4.02 -13.79 10.48
N GLY A 154 -2.93 -14.54 10.65
CA GLY A 154 -2.87 -15.74 11.49
C GLY A 154 -1.46 -16.00 12.02
N PRO A 155 -1.20 -17.18 12.62
CA PRO A 155 0.15 -17.54 13.01
C PRO A 155 1.05 -17.80 11.81
N SER A 156 2.37 -17.64 11.99
CA SER A 156 3.38 -18.14 11.06
C SER A 156 3.16 -19.63 10.76
N PRO A 157 3.38 -20.11 9.53
CA PRO A 157 3.31 -21.53 9.18
C PRO A 157 4.26 -22.42 9.99
N ALA A 158 5.29 -21.83 10.61
CA ALA A 158 6.19 -22.53 11.53
C ALA A 158 5.51 -22.92 12.86
N ILE A 159 4.35 -22.33 13.17
CA ILE A 159 3.58 -22.58 14.39
C ILE A 159 2.43 -23.53 14.07
N ALA A 160 2.40 -24.68 14.75
CA ALA A 160 1.33 -25.65 14.56
C ALA A 160 -0.04 -25.05 14.95
N ALA A 161 -1.01 -25.07 14.02
CA ALA A 161 -2.34 -24.49 14.22
C ALA A 161 -3.04 -25.00 15.49
N VAL A 162 -2.89 -26.29 15.82
CA VAL A 162 -3.46 -26.89 17.03
C VAL A 162 -2.85 -26.28 18.30
N GLU A 163 -1.56 -25.97 18.30
CA GLU A 163 -0.91 -25.32 19.45
C GLU A 163 -1.32 -23.86 19.60
N PHE A 164 -1.39 -23.14 18.47
CA PHE A 164 -1.87 -21.77 18.45
C PHE A 164 -3.31 -21.68 18.99
N GLU A 165 -4.19 -22.57 18.55
CA GLU A 165 -5.57 -22.65 19.02
C GLU A 165 -5.68 -22.98 20.51
N ARG A 166 -4.82 -23.86 21.03
CA ARG A 166 -4.76 -24.12 22.47
C ARG A 166 -4.34 -22.86 23.24
N ALA A 167 -3.27 -22.19 22.81
CA ALA A 167 -2.80 -20.95 23.45
C ALA A 167 -3.84 -19.83 23.35
N ARG A 168 -4.58 -19.74 22.24
CA ARG A 168 -5.66 -18.77 22.03
C ARG A 168 -6.80 -18.94 23.05
N ASN A 169 -7.12 -20.18 23.41
CA ASN A 169 -8.18 -20.51 24.35
C ASN A 169 -7.72 -20.55 25.82
N ASP A 170 -6.41 -20.53 26.08
CA ASP A 170 -5.85 -20.49 27.43
C ASP A 170 -6.11 -19.12 28.09
N PRO A 171 -6.58 -19.05 29.36
CA PRO A 171 -6.63 -17.80 30.11
C PRO A 171 -5.27 -17.11 30.25
N ASP A 172 -4.18 -17.88 30.33
CA ASP A 172 -2.81 -17.37 30.31
C ASP A 172 -2.37 -17.09 28.87
N LYS A 173 -2.22 -15.81 28.54
CA LYS A 173 -1.84 -15.36 27.19
C LYS A 173 -0.34 -15.37 26.93
N THR A 174 0.49 -15.80 27.88
CA THR A 174 1.96 -15.81 27.72
C THR A 174 2.38 -16.58 26.47
N LYS A 175 1.87 -17.80 26.28
CA LYS A 175 2.20 -18.60 25.09
C LYS A 175 1.64 -18.01 23.79
N LEU A 176 0.47 -17.38 23.85
CA LEU A 176 -0.13 -16.72 22.69
C LEU A 176 0.69 -15.51 22.24
N ASN A 177 1.16 -14.69 23.19
CA ASN A 177 2.00 -13.53 22.90
C ASN A 177 3.33 -13.95 22.28
N ALA A 178 3.98 -14.99 22.81
CA ALA A 178 5.21 -15.54 22.23
C ALA A 178 5.02 -16.05 20.79
N PHE A 179 3.84 -16.61 20.46
CA PHE A 179 3.51 -16.98 19.08
C PHE A 179 3.31 -15.78 18.15
N TYR A 180 2.72 -14.68 18.65
CA TYR A 180 2.65 -13.46 17.87
C TYR A 180 4.04 -12.86 17.64
N GLU A 181 4.88 -12.75 18.68
CA GLU A 181 6.27 -12.31 18.55
C GLU A 181 7.02 -13.13 17.49
N GLN A 182 6.97 -14.46 17.58
CA GLN A 182 7.57 -15.34 16.57
C GLN A 182 7.00 -15.11 15.16
N THR A 183 5.69 -14.88 15.05
CA THR A 183 5.03 -14.62 13.75
C THR A 183 5.54 -13.33 13.12
N PHE A 184 5.71 -12.28 13.90
CA PHE A 184 6.23 -11.01 13.43
C PHE A 184 7.73 -11.07 13.12
N ASP A 185 8.52 -11.82 13.90
CA ASP A 185 9.93 -12.10 13.60
C ASP A 185 10.08 -12.83 12.25
N ASP A 186 9.23 -13.83 12.01
CA ASP A 186 9.21 -14.57 10.74
C ASP A 186 8.84 -13.66 9.55
N LEU A 187 7.83 -12.79 9.70
CA LEU A 187 7.46 -11.81 8.68
C LEU A 187 8.61 -10.86 8.37
N ALA A 188 9.17 -10.24 9.40
CA ALA A 188 10.25 -9.28 9.25
C ALA A 188 11.46 -9.94 8.58
N ARG A 189 11.82 -11.17 8.99
CA ARG A 189 12.89 -11.96 8.38
C ARG A 189 12.62 -12.24 6.90
N ILE A 190 11.41 -12.64 6.52
CA ILE A 190 11.06 -12.90 5.12
C ILE A 190 11.18 -11.63 4.29
N ILE A 191 10.64 -10.52 4.78
CA ILE A 191 10.69 -9.23 4.09
C ILE A 191 12.14 -8.77 3.91
N THR A 192 12.93 -8.75 4.97
CA THR A 192 14.33 -8.28 4.92
C THR A 192 15.21 -9.21 4.07
N SER A 193 15.03 -10.53 4.16
CA SER A 193 15.78 -11.48 3.33
C SER A 193 15.48 -11.27 1.84
N ALA A 194 14.21 -11.08 1.46
CA ALA A 194 13.83 -10.83 0.08
C ALA A 194 14.43 -9.52 -0.46
N LEU A 195 14.49 -8.48 0.37
CA LEU A 195 15.15 -7.21 0.02
C LEU A 195 16.67 -7.40 -0.15
N ASP A 196 17.32 -8.11 0.78
CA ASP A 196 18.76 -8.38 0.75
C ASP A 196 19.16 -9.23 -0.48
N GLU A 197 18.35 -10.24 -0.84
CA GLU A 197 18.57 -11.08 -2.02
C GLU A 197 18.52 -10.29 -3.34
N GLN A 198 17.73 -9.21 -3.37
CA GLN A 198 17.65 -8.29 -4.51
C GLN A 198 18.64 -7.12 -4.41
N GLY A 199 19.46 -7.07 -3.36
CA GLY A 199 20.45 -6.03 -3.12
C GLY A 199 19.86 -4.67 -2.76
N LEU A 200 18.63 -4.64 -2.24
CA LEU A 200 17.94 -3.41 -1.82
C LEU A 200 18.34 -3.05 -0.39
N ARG A 201 18.69 -1.78 -0.17
CA ARG A 201 19.04 -1.29 1.16
C ARG A 201 17.80 -0.89 1.95
N TYR A 202 17.79 -1.21 3.23
CA TYR A 202 16.73 -0.79 4.15
C TYR A 202 17.28 -0.30 5.50
N GLU A 203 16.49 0.54 6.16
CA GLU A 203 16.68 1.01 7.52
C GLU A 203 15.57 0.39 8.39
N TRP A 204 15.97 -0.37 9.42
CA TRP A 204 15.09 -0.96 10.41
C TRP A 204 15.88 -1.22 11.70
N ASP A 205 15.24 -1.07 12.85
CA ASP A 205 15.84 -1.18 14.18
C ASP A 205 15.70 -2.58 14.80
N GLY A 206 15.01 -3.49 14.13
CA GLY A 206 14.72 -4.84 14.62
C GLY A 206 13.44 -4.93 15.45
N ASP A 207 12.78 -3.81 15.75
CA ASP A 207 11.49 -3.82 16.43
C ASP A 207 10.37 -4.09 15.42
N THR A 208 9.67 -5.21 15.58
CA THR A 208 8.61 -5.62 14.67
C THR A 208 7.35 -4.75 14.77
N GLY A 209 7.25 -3.88 15.78
CA GLY A 209 6.25 -2.81 15.84
C GLY A 209 6.55 -1.66 14.87
N ASN A 210 7.80 -1.55 14.41
CA ASN A 210 8.27 -0.51 13.52
C ASN A 210 8.29 -0.96 12.05
N ARG A 211 8.04 0.01 11.17
CA ARG A 211 8.04 -0.20 9.72
C ARG A 211 9.46 -0.32 9.21
N ILE A 212 9.67 -1.18 8.22
CA ILE A 212 10.93 -1.29 7.49
C ILE A 212 10.96 -0.21 6.41
N LYS A 213 12.02 0.59 6.33
CA LYS A 213 12.15 1.64 5.30
C LYS A 213 13.16 1.22 4.24
N VAL A 214 12.72 0.98 3.01
CA VAL A 214 13.64 0.76 1.88
C VAL A 214 14.15 2.12 1.40
N VAL A 215 15.46 2.27 1.20
CA VAL A 215 16.10 3.58 1.01
C VAL A 215 17.10 3.60 -0.13
N ASP A 216 17.38 4.82 -0.61
CA ASP A 216 18.38 5.13 -1.64
C ASP A 216 18.22 4.30 -2.93
N MET A 217 16.98 4.08 -3.34
CA MET A 217 16.66 3.39 -4.58
C MET A 217 16.81 4.32 -5.79
N ASP A 218 17.30 3.77 -6.90
CA ASP A 218 17.10 4.31 -8.25
C ASP A 218 15.71 3.87 -8.76
N TRP A 219 14.66 4.48 -8.20
CA TRP A 219 13.28 4.10 -8.54
C TRP A 219 12.88 4.56 -9.94
N ARG A 220 12.60 3.59 -10.82
CA ARG A 220 12.27 3.85 -12.23
C ARG A 220 11.16 2.93 -12.73
N ARG A 221 10.03 2.91 -12.01
CA ARG A 221 8.83 2.18 -12.42
C ARG A 221 8.25 2.77 -13.73
N PRO A 222 7.89 1.95 -14.74
CA PRO A 222 7.18 2.42 -15.93
C PRO A 222 5.86 3.12 -15.58
N LEU A 223 5.49 4.11 -16.41
CA LEU A 223 4.24 4.84 -16.24
C LEU A 223 3.03 3.95 -16.51
N ALA A 224 2.01 4.05 -15.67
CA ALA A 224 0.68 3.52 -15.97
C ALA A 224 0.08 4.31 -17.17
N GLU A 225 -0.36 3.59 -18.20
CA GLU A 225 -0.97 4.17 -19.40
C GLU A 225 -2.49 4.35 -19.26
N SER A 226 -3.13 3.52 -18.44
CA SER A 226 -4.54 3.63 -18.05
C SER A 226 -4.68 3.63 -16.53
N ALA A 227 -5.86 4.00 -16.01
CA ALA A 227 -6.21 3.64 -14.64
C ALA A 227 -5.94 2.13 -14.46
N PRO A 228 -5.38 1.68 -13.30
CA PRO A 228 -5.51 0.27 -12.98
C PRO A 228 -7.01 -0.02 -13.08
N GLU A 229 -7.37 -1.07 -13.82
CA GLU A 229 -8.68 -1.66 -13.73
C GLU A 229 -8.84 -1.99 -12.24
N SER A 230 -9.53 -1.11 -11.52
CA SER A 230 -9.83 -1.33 -10.12
C SER A 230 -10.45 -2.71 -10.09
N ALA A 231 -10.04 -3.52 -9.11
CA ALA A 231 -10.81 -4.68 -8.71
C ALA A 231 -12.20 -4.16 -8.31
N THR A 232 -13.09 -4.01 -9.28
CA THR A 232 -14.49 -3.78 -9.06
C THR A 232 -14.94 -5.03 -8.31
N PRO A 233 -15.58 -4.94 -7.13
CA PRO A 233 -16.14 -6.10 -6.45
C PRO A 233 -17.33 -6.73 -7.21
N GLU A 234 -17.48 -6.41 -8.50
CA GLU A 234 -18.61 -6.79 -9.35
C GLU A 234 -18.30 -8.01 -10.24
N SER A 235 -17.04 -8.44 -10.38
CA SER A 235 -16.70 -9.63 -11.18
C SER A 235 -16.92 -10.97 -10.46
N ALA A 236 -17.20 -10.99 -9.15
CA ALA A 236 -17.46 -12.22 -8.40
C ALA A 236 -18.96 -12.52 -8.18
N ALA A 237 -19.86 -11.64 -8.63
CA ALA A 237 -21.29 -11.74 -8.36
C ALA A 237 -22.17 -12.06 -9.58
N SER A 238 -21.58 -12.58 -10.66
CA SER A 238 -22.33 -12.96 -11.87
C SER A 238 -21.99 -14.37 -12.33
N GLU A 239 -22.29 -15.38 -11.50
CA GLU A 239 -22.75 -16.68 -12.01
C GLU A 239 -23.55 -17.43 -10.93
N SER A 240 -24.87 -17.48 -11.15
CA SER A 240 -25.88 -18.35 -10.53
C SER A 240 -26.39 -18.03 -9.10
N ARG A 241 -27.53 -17.34 -9.01
CA ARG A 241 -28.84 -17.91 -8.59
C ARG A 241 -29.93 -16.83 -8.46
N SER A 242 -31.07 -17.11 -9.09
CA SER A 242 -32.34 -16.38 -8.96
C SER A 242 -32.94 -16.45 -7.53
N PRO A 243 -33.90 -15.57 -7.19
CA PRO A 243 -34.13 -15.13 -5.82
C PRO A 243 -35.20 -15.93 -5.08
N GLU A 244 -34.97 -16.19 -3.80
CA GLU A 244 -36.03 -16.39 -2.82
C GLU A 244 -35.77 -15.56 -1.56
N ALA A 245 -36.84 -14.96 -1.05
CA ALA A 245 -36.88 -14.00 0.04
C ALA A 245 -36.54 -14.61 1.41
N SER A 246 -35.96 -13.81 2.32
CA SER A 246 -36.52 -13.53 3.67
C SER A 246 -35.50 -12.84 4.61
N GLU A 247 -35.98 -11.76 5.22
CA GLU A 247 -35.74 -11.28 6.59
C GLU A 247 -34.40 -10.70 7.08
N ALA A 248 -34.60 -9.62 7.84
CA ALA A 248 -33.63 -8.73 8.46
C ALA A 248 -32.84 -9.39 9.60
N SER A 249 -31.57 -9.02 9.73
CA SER A 249 -30.86 -9.11 11.01
C SER A 249 -29.75 -8.07 11.13
N ALA A 250 -29.64 -7.51 12.33
CA ALA A 250 -28.90 -6.31 12.68
C ALA A 250 -27.37 -6.48 12.64
N LYS A 251 -26.66 -5.42 12.20
CA LYS A 251 -25.19 -5.30 12.30
C LYS A 251 -24.74 -5.41 13.78
N PRO A 252 -23.80 -6.31 14.13
CA PRO A 252 -23.17 -6.28 15.44
C PRO A 252 -22.14 -5.14 15.48
N LYS A 253 -22.26 -4.26 16.48
CA LYS A 253 -21.20 -3.31 16.87
C LYS A 253 -19.96 -4.11 17.27
N ARG A 254 -18.88 -4.02 16.48
CA ARG A 254 -17.57 -4.56 16.88
C ARG A 254 -16.85 -3.54 17.78
N ARG A 255 -16.46 -4.02 18.96
CA ARG A 255 -15.63 -3.32 19.94
C ARG A 255 -14.22 -3.14 19.36
N GLY A 256 -13.73 -1.91 19.30
CA GLY A 256 -12.35 -1.62 18.98
C GLY A 256 -11.41 -2.24 20.02
N PHE A 257 -10.42 -2.98 19.55
CA PHE A 257 -9.24 -3.29 20.33
C PHE A 257 -8.31 -2.08 20.22
N GLY A 258 -8.47 -1.14 21.16
CA GLY A 258 -7.49 -0.10 21.38
C GLY A 258 -6.34 -0.70 22.19
N PHE A 259 -5.17 -0.86 21.57
CA PHE A 259 -3.92 -0.96 22.32
C PHE A 259 -3.43 0.47 22.59
N THR A 260 -3.63 0.90 23.83
CA THR A 260 -2.95 2.08 24.39
C THR A 260 -1.57 1.65 24.83
N PHE A 261 -0.53 2.25 24.27
CA PHE A 261 0.81 2.27 24.87
C PHE A 261 0.97 3.63 25.56
N ASP A 262 1.22 3.59 26.87
CA ASP A 262 1.72 4.70 27.70
C ASP A 262 3.17 5.05 27.31
#